data_AF-A0A925KDI2-F1
#
_entry.id   AF-A0A925KDI2-F1
#
_cell.length_a   1.000
_cell.length_b   1.000
_cell.length_c   1.000
_cell.angle_alpha   90.00
_cell.angle_beta   90.00
_cell.angle_gamma   90.00
#
_symmetry.space_group_name_H-M   'P 1'
#
loop_
_entity.id
_entity.type
_entity.pdbx_description
1 polymer ?
#
loop_
_entity_poly.entity_id
_entity_poly.type
_entity_poly.pdbx_seq_one_letter_code
_entity_poly.pdbx_strand_id
1 'polypeptide(L)'
;MAAGAAAVTMPLLATRAQAHTDKPHAPKAGPAVKEQKDWGIAGDAARAKRSIAVGMADNMRFTPARIEVRQGETVKFVVRNDGKQMHEFVIGTKAENAKHAEMMVKFPNMEHDEP
;
A
#
# COMPACT_ATOMS: atom_id res chain seq x y z
N MET A 1 31.31 -44.88 -15.89
CA MET A 1 30.40 -44.52 -14.77
C MET A 1 29.95 -43.09 -14.99
N ALA A 2 28.74 -42.88 -15.52
CA ALA A 2 28.19 -41.56 -15.80
C ALA A 2 27.19 -41.20 -14.70
N ALA A 3 27.51 -40.19 -13.88
CA ALA A 3 26.61 -39.66 -12.87
C ALA A 3 25.79 -38.53 -13.52
N GLY A 4 24.52 -38.81 -13.82
CA GLY A 4 23.55 -37.80 -14.26
C GLY A 4 23.08 -36.98 -13.08
N ALA A 5 23.34 -35.68 -13.10
CA ALA A 5 22.78 -34.74 -12.14
C ALA A 5 21.32 -34.43 -12.51
N ALA A 6 20.38 -34.92 -11.72
CA ALA A 6 18.97 -34.57 -11.84
C ALA A 6 18.75 -33.15 -11.29
N ALA A 7 18.43 -32.20 -12.17
CA ALA A 7 18.01 -30.86 -11.77
C ALA A 7 16.59 -30.93 -11.20
N VAL A 8 16.45 -30.71 -9.90
CA VAL A 8 15.14 -30.58 -9.24
C VAL A 8 14.65 -29.15 -9.44
N THR A 9 13.76 -28.96 -10.39
CA THR A 9 13.00 -27.72 -10.56
C THR A 9 11.98 -27.60 -9.43
N MET A 10 12.28 -26.77 -8.42
CA MET A 10 11.28 -26.36 -7.43
C MET A 10 10.21 -25.49 -8.13
N PRO A 11 8.92 -25.88 -8.10
CA PRO A 11 7.87 -25.00 -8.55
C PRO A 11 7.75 -23.82 -7.59
N LEU A 12 7.87 -22.58 -8.10
CA LEU A 12 7.49 -21.38 -7.35
C LEU A 12 5.98 -21.46 -7.06
N LEU A 13 5.62 -21.85 -5.84
CA LEU A 13 4.28 -21.63 -5.32
C LEU A 13 4.12 -20.13 -5.08
N ALA A 14 3.45 -19.45 -6.01
CA ALA A 14 2.98 -18.09 -5.80
C ALA A 14 1.94 -18.10 -4.66
N THR A 15 2.36 -17.69 -3.46
CA THR A 15 1.45 -17.42 -2.35
C THR A 15 0.48 -16.32 -2.79
N ARG A 16 -0.81 -16.67 -2.92
CA ARG A 16 -1.86 -15.67 -3.12
C ARG A 16 -1.92 -14.81 -1.86
N ALA A 17 -1.70 -13.51 -2.02
CA ALA A 17 -1.97 -12.54 -0.98
C ALA A 17 -3.49 -12.42 -0.82
N GLN A 18 -4.00 -12.77 0.35
CA GLN A 18 -5.41 -12.57 0.71
C GLN A 18 -5.58 -11.09 1.09
N ALA A 19 -6.48 -10.37 0.42
CA ALA A 19 -6.92 -9.03 0.80
C ALA A 19 -8.34 -9.11 1.39
N HIS A 20 -8.75 -8.14 2.23
CA HIS A 20 -10.08 -8.08 2.87
C HIS A 20 -11.20 -7.65 1.92
N THR A 21 -11.29 -8.30 0.77
CA THR A 21 -12.56 -8.38 0.04
C THR A 21 -12.60 -9.69 -0.71
N ASP A 22 -13.67 -10.47 -0.53
CA ASP A 22 -13.97 -11.65 -1.37
C ASP A 22 -14.41 -11.24 -2.79
N LYS A 23 -14.45 -9.93 -3.08
CA LYS A 23 -14.71 -9.41 -4.41
C LYS A 23 -13.41 -9.48 -5.23
N PRO A 24 -13.49 -9.79 -6.54
CA PRO A 24 -12.41 -9.47 -7.46
C PRO A 24 -11.96 -8.03 -7.21
N HIS A 25 -10.65 -7.73 -7.25
CA HIS A 25 -10.17 -6.35 -7.23
C HIS A 25 -11.10 -5.52 -8.10
N ALA A 26 -11.76 -4.53 -7.49
CA ALA A 26 -12.68 -3.68 -8.20
C ALA A 26 -12.01 -3.22 -9.50
N PRO A 27 -12.73 -3.16 -10.63
CA PRO A 27 -12.18 -2.64 -11.88
C PRO A 27 -11.47 -1.33 -11.54
N LYS A 28 -10.26 -1.12 -12.10
CA LYS A 28 -9.38 0.01 -11.79
C LYS A 28 -10.23 1.21 -11.41
N ALA A 29 -10.11 1.65 -10.15
CA ALA A 29 -10.83 2.82 -9.67
C ALA A 29 -10.79 3.89 -10.77
N GLY A 30 -11.95 4.51 -11.05
CA GLY A 30 -12.04 5.58 -12.02
C GLY A 30 -10.96 6.64 -11.76
N PRO A 31 -10.73 7.56 -12.71
CA PRO A 31 -9.69 8.58 -12.56
C PRO A 31 -9.74 9.17 -11.14
N ALA A 32 -8.62 9.10 -10.42
CA ALA A 32 -8.56 9.59 -9.04
C ALA A 32 -9.12 11.01 -8.99
N VAL A 33 -10.03 11.27 -8.04
CA VAL A 33 -10.64 12.58 -7.90
C VAL A 33 -9.53 13.59 -7.62
N LYS A 34 -9.37 14.54 -8.54
CA LYS A 34 -8.33 15.58 -8.45
C LYS A 34 -8.80 16.70 -7.54
N GLU A 35 -8.84 16.43 -6.24
CA GLU A 35 -9.10 17.42 -5.22
C GLU A 35 -7.78 17.86 -4.57
N GLN A 36 -7.57 19.17 -4.47
CA GLN A 36 -6.42 19.72 -3.75
C GLN A 36 -6.64 19.56 -2.24
N LYS A 37 -5.73 18.85 -1.58
CA LYS A 37 -5.63 18.71 -0.13
C LYS A 37 -4.41 19.45 0.40
N ASP A 38 -4.32 19.61 1.71
CA ASP A 38 -3.17 20.26 2.38
C ASP A 38 -1.84 19.55 2.14
N TRP A 39 -1.88 18.24 1.86
CA TRP A 39 -0.73 17.39 1.62
C TRP A 39 -0.48 17.09 0.13
N GLY A 40 -1.30 17.59 -0.78
CA GLY A 40 -1.13 17.41 -2.23
C GLY A 40 -2.43 17.17 -2.99
N ILE A 41 -2.29 16.74 -4.24
CA ILE A 41 -3.41 16.39 -5.13
C ILE A 41 -3.09 15.07 -5.83
N ALA A 42 -4.13 14.31 -6.18
CA ALA A 42 -3.97 13.07 -6.93
C ALA A 42 -3.16 13.30 -8.22
N GLY A 43 -1.99 12.63 -8.28
CA GLY A 43 -1.07 12.68 -9.40
C GLY A 43 -1.47 11.77 -10.55
N ASP A 44 -0.89 12.01 -11.73
CA ASP A 44 -0.96 11.05 -12.84
C ASP A 44 0.22 10.09 -12.72
N ALA A 45 -0.05 8.79 -12.65
CA ALA A 45 0.97 7.76 -12.54
C ALA A 45 1.96 7.79 -13.71
N ALA A 46 1.54 8.18 -14.92
CA ALA A 46 2.42 8.31 -16.09
C ALA A 46 3.39 9.50 -15.97
N ARG A 47 3.08 10.49 -15.13
CA ARG A 47 3.92 11.67 -14.88
C ARG A 47 4.84 11.52 -13.66
N ALA A 48 4.72 10.41 -12.92
CA ALA A 48 5.57 10.17 -11.76
C ALA A 48 7.01 9.91 -12.18
N LYS A 49 7.93 10.75 -11.70
CA LYS A 49 9.37 10.63 -11.99
C LYS A 49 10.12 9.74 -11.01
N ARG A 50 9.51 9.47 -9.85
CA ARG A 50 10.09 8.67 -8.77
C ARG A 50 9.04 7.73 -8.21
N SER A 51 9.44 6.48 -8.00
CA SER A 51 8.64 5.50 -7.25
C SER A 51 9.24 5.28 -5.87
N ILE A 52 8.40 5.22 -4.85
CA ILE A 52 8.80 4.97 -3.47
C ILE A 52 8.11 3.70 -3.00
N ALA A 53 8.91 2.67 -2.71
CA ALA A 53 8.40 1.45 -2.11
C ALA A 53 8.11 1.67 -0.62
N VAL A 54 6.93 1.24 -0.18
CA VAL A 54 6.49 1.32 1.22
C VAL A 54 6.10 -0.07 1.68
N GLY A 55 6.87 -0.63 2.61
CA GLY A 55 6.57 -1.91 3.25
C GLY A 55 5.76 -1.71 4.53
N MET A 56 4.79 -2.59 4.77
CA MET A 56 3.93 -2.63 5.95
C MET A 56 4.09 -3.98 6.62
N ALA A 57 4.58 -4.00 7.86
CA ALA A 57 4.78 -5.22 8.63
C ALA A 57 3.89 -5.25 9.88
N ASP A 58 3.67 -6.45 10.42
CA ASP A 58 2.81 -6.69 11.59
C ASP A 58 3.29 -6.03 12.89
N ASN A 59 4.48 -5.41 12.88
CA ASN A 59 4.96 -4.56 13.96
C ASN A 59 4.37 -3.12 13.91
N MET A 60 3.39 -2.88 13.03
CA MET A 60 2.69 -1.60 12.83
C MET A 60 3.64 -0.46 12.46
N ARG A 61 4.66 -0.74 11.64
CA ARG A 61 5.60 0.26 11.13
C ARG A 61 5.67 0.24 9.60
N PHE A 62 5.71 1.44 9.03
CA PHE A 62 6.06 1.64 7.63
C PHE A 62 7.58 1.65 7.44
N THR A 63 8.04 1.04 6.34
CA THR A 63 9.43 1.13 5.88
C THR A 63 9.47 1.71 4.47
N PRO A 64 10.14 2.86 4.25
CA PRO A 64 10.89 3.65 5.23
C PRO A 64 9.97 4.43 6.19
N ALA A 65 10.50 4.76 7.37
CA ALA A 65 9.79 5.54 8.39
C ALA A 65 9.71 7.05 8.10
N ARG A 66 10.52 7.53 7.15
CA ARG A 66 10.51 8.92 6.67
C ARG A 66 10.61 8.93 5.16
N ILE A 67 9.78 9.75 4.54
CA ILE A 67 9.77 10.00 3.10
C ILE A 67 9.93 11.51 2.90
N GLU A 68 10.93 11.90 2.12
CA GLU A 68 11.18 13.29 1.76
C GLU A 68 10.81 13.50 0.29
N VAL A 69 9.94 14.48 0.05
CA VAL A 69 9.44 14.86 -1.28
C VAL A 69 9.63 16.35 -1.49
N ARG A 70 9.73 16.77 -2.75
CA ARG A 70 9.80 18.19 -3.11
C ARG A 70 8.41 18.72 -3.44
N GLN A 71 8.15 19.98 -3.13
CA GLN A 71 6.90 20.64 -3.54
C GLN A 71 6.77 20.60 -5.07
N GLY A 72 5.58 20.23 -5.56
CA GLY A 72 5.30 20.06 -6.99
C GLY A 72 5.79 18.73 -7.58
N GLU A 73 6.42 17.86 -6.79
CA GLU A 73 6.82 16.53 -7.25
C GLU A 73 5.62 15.59 -7.39
N THR A 74 5.54 14.85 -8.50
CA THR A 74 4.62 13.70 -8.61
C THR A 74 5.38 12.43 -8.28
N VAL A 75 4.96 11.77 -7.20
CA VAL A 75 5.56 10.52 -6.70
C VAL A 75 4.56 9.39 -6.84
N LYS A 76 5.05 8.21 -7.25
CA LYS A 76 4.29 6.96 -7.23
C LYS A 76 4.64 6.17 -5.98
N PHE A 77 3.68 5.93 -5.11
CA PHE A 77 3.86 4.98 -4.01
C PHE A 77 3.60 3.55 -4.48
N VAL A 78 4.49 2.64 -4.13
CA VAL A 78 4.33 1.19 -4.35
C VAL A 78 4.25 0.54 -2.98
N VAL A 79 3.01 0.30 -2.53
CA VAL A 79 2.73 -0.19 -1.18
C VAL A 79 2.71 -1.72 -1.20
N ARG A 80 3.38 -2.34 -0.22
CA ARG A 80 3.44 -3.79 -0.03
C ARG A 80 3.04 -4.13 1.40
N ASN A 81 2.12 -5.08 1.53
CA ASN A 81 1.88 -5.75 2.79
C ASN A 81 2.87 -6.91 2.91
N ASP A 82 3.81 -6.79 3.84
CA ASP A 82 4.83 -7.79 4.14
C ASP A 82 4.47 -8.61 5.40
N GLY A 83 3.30 -8.34 6.00
CA GLY A 83 2.77 -9.00 7.19
C GLY A 83 1.65 -10.00 6.90
N LYS A 84 1.17 -10.65 7.96
CA LYS A 84 -0.01 -11.52 7.93
C LYS A 84 -1.30 -10.77 8.23
N GLN A 85 -1.21 -9.65 8.95
CA GLN A 85 -2.33 -8.76 9.19
C GLN A 85 -2.54 -7.90 7.95
N MET A 86 -3.78 -7.48 7.73
CA MET A 86 -4.06 -6.53 6.67
C MET A 86 -3.76 -5.12 7.15
N HIS A 87 -3.00 -4.39 6.34
CA HIS A 87 -2.57 -3.03 6.63
C HIS A 87 -3.15 -2.07 5.60
N GLU A 88 -3.41 -0.85 6.05
CA GLU A 88 -3.91 0.25 5.23
C GLU A 88 -2.86 1.38 5.19
N PHE A 89 -2.76 2.04 4.04
CA PHE A 89 -1.85 3.16 3.83
C PHE A 89 -2.63 4.42 3.49
N VAL A 90 -2.72 5.34 4.46
CA VAL A 90 -3.46 6.61 4.34
C VAL A 90 -2.48 7.78 4.29
N ILE A 91 -2.71 8.69 3.33
CA ILE A 91 -1.98 9.95 3.23
C ILE A 91 -2.88 11.06 3.79
N GLY A 92 -2.36 11.80 4.76
CA GLY A 92 -3.10 12.84 5.46
C GLY A 92 -2.16 13.75 6.27
N THR A 93 -2.68 14.87 6.73
CA THR A 93 -1.98 15.67 7.75
C THR A 93 -1.89 14.89 9.06
N LYS A 94 -0.96 15.29 9.94
CA LYS A 94 -0.83 14.68 11.27
C LYS A 94 -2.15 14.70 12.05
N ALA A 95 -2.92 15.78 11.92
CA ALA A 95 -4.20 15.94 12.61
C ALA A 95 -5.29 15.01 12.06
N GLU A 96 -5.39 14.88 10.73
CA GLU A 96 -6.35 13.97 10.08
C GLU A 96 -6.06 12.51 10.45
N ASN A 97 -4.78 12.10 10.36
CA ASN A 97 -4.38 10.73 10.68
C ASN A 97 -4.59 10.40 12.17
N ALA A 98 -4.38 11.36 13.07
CA ALA A 98 -4.66 11.17 14.50
C ALA A 98 -6.16 10.95 14.76
N LYS A 99 -7.03 11.77 14.12
CA LYS A 99 -8.49 11.59 14.22
C LYS A 99 -8.92 10.25 13.63
N HIS A 100 -8.37 9.85 12.48
CA HIS A 100 -8.65 8.55 11.89
C HIS A 100 -8.28 7.41 12.84
N ALA A 101 -7.09 7.46 13.47
CA ALA A 101 -6.68 6.47 14.47
C ALA A 101 -7.63 6.43 15.69
N GLU A 102 -8.09 7.58 16.19
CA GLU A 102 -9.08 7.63 17.27
C GLU A 102 -10.42 7.01 16.87
N MET A 103 -10.86 7.20 15.62
CA MET A 103 -12.08 6.58 15.09
C MET A 103 -11.94 5.06 15.03
N MET A 104 -10.79 4.55 14.58
CA MET A 104 -10.52 3.10 14.57
C MET A 104 -10.56 2.48 15.97
N VAL A 105 -10.07 3.20 16.99
CA VAL A 105 -10.15 2.74 18.39
C VAL A 105 -11.60 2.76 18.91
N LYS A 106 -12.37 3.79 18.56
CA LYS A 106 -13.76 3.93 19.02
C LYS A 106 -14.71 2.93 18.36
N PHE A 107 -14.40 2.48 17.14
CA PHE A 107 -15.26 1.61 16.34
C PHE A 107 -14.45 0.48 15.68
N PRO A 108 -13.99 -0.52 16.47
CA PRO A 108 -13.09 -1.57 15.99
C PRO A 108 -13.72 -2.52 14.96
N ASN A 109 -15.05 -2.50 14.79
CA ASN A 109 -15.80 -3.33 13.84
C ASN A 109 -16.36 -2.53 12.65
N MET A 110 -15.97 -1.25 12.47
CA MET A 110 -16.43 -0.45 11.31
C MET A 110 -15.78 -0.97 10.03
N GLU A 111 -16.48 -0.93 8.88
CA GLU A 111 -15.83 -1.11 7.58
C GLU A 111 -14.87 0.06 7.33
N HIS A 112 -13.66 -0.27 6.85
CA HIS A 112 -12.64 0.72 6.52
C HIS A 112 -12.91 1.25 5.11
N ASP A 113 -13.90 2.12 4.97
CA ASP A 113 -14.08 2.88 3.73
C ASP A 113 -13.13 4.09 3.72
N GLU A 114 -12.44 4.30 2.59
CA GLU A 114 -11.57 5.45 2.37
C GLU A 114 -12.38 6.77 2.51
N PRO A 115 -11.83 7.83 3.15
CA PRO A 115 -12.43 9.17 3.13
C PRO A 115 -12.30 9.89 1.79
#